data_AF-A0A6V7XUD8-F1
#
_entry.id   AF-A0A6V7XUD8-F1
#
_cell.length_a   1.000
_cell.length_b   1.000
_cell.length_c   1.000
_cell.angle_alpha   90.00
_cell.angle_beta   90.00
_cell.angle_gamma   90.00
#
_symmetry.space_group_name_H-M   'P 1'
#
loop_
_entity.id
_entity.type
_entity.pdbx_description
1 polymer ?
#
loop_
_entity_poly.entity_id
_entity_poly.type
_entity_poly.pdbx_seq_one_letter_code
_entity_poly.pdbx_strand_id
1 'polypeptide(L)'
;MKAIERGNKYSQKKLKLLSPQMSVECQRETPNNHNSPIKCKINGKEEENNQQQQLIQYNNNQKNDLIINWDKLAVRFNGYKVWIKISSDYRNTQCGLCGHYDDASNDENELLMANNEIAPSLTQFHRSYSLSNSYDNDDKLCNAQELDKFYEENSNKFGYLNEMEENKEEERREEEERKKKIIN
;
A
#
# COMPACT_ATOMS: atom_id res chain seq x y z
N MET A 1 16.44 -29.00 2.10
CA MET A 1 16.23 -27.57 1.84
C MET A 1 15.12 -27.43 0.79
N LYS A 2 13.89 -27.13 1.21
CA LYS A 2 12.78 -26.83 0.28
C LYS A 2 12.72 -25.32 0.08
N ALA A 3 12.75 -24.89 -1.18
CA ALA A 3 12.64 -23.49 -1.55
C ALA A 3 11.29 -22.94 -1.10
N ILE A 4 11.31 -21.75 -0.52
CA ILE A 4 10.10 -20.94 -0.28
C ILE A 4 9.55 -20.60 -1.67
N GLU A 5 8.44 -21.21 -2.05
CA GLU A 5 7.71 -20.81 -3.25
C GLU A 5 7.11 -19.43 -2.99
N ARG A 6 7.82 -18.40 -3.46
CA ARG A 6 7.33 -17.03 -3.52
C ARG A 6 5.97 -17.08 -4.21
N GLY A 7 4.93 -16.55 -3.55
CA GLY A 7 3.59 -16.41 -4.11
C GLY A 7 3.65 -16.01 -5.58
N ASN A 8 2.84 -16.69 -6.40
CA ASN A 8 2.90 -16.75 -7.86
C ASN A 8 3.83 -15.68 -8.48
N LYS A 9 5.07 -16.11 -8.80
CA LYS A 9 6.20 -15.31 -9.33
C LYS A 9 5.85 -14.54 -10.63
N TYR A 10 4.61 -14.63 -11.11
CA TYR A 10 4.10 -14.11 -12.38
C TYR A 10 2.98 -13.07 -12.23
N SER A 11 2.62 -12.64 -11.01
CA SER A 11 1.63 -11.57 -10.85
C SER A 11 2.20 -10.22 -11.31
N GLN A 12 1.73 -9.74 -12.46
CA GLN A 12 2.05 -8.41 -12.97
C GLN A 12 1.55 -7.36 -11.98
N LYS A 13 2.46 -6.60 -11.37
CA LYS A 13 2.09 -5.48 -10.51
C LYS A 13 1.55 -4.34 -11.37
N LYS A 14 0.34 -3.89 -11.05
CA LYS A 14 -0.34 -2.76 -11.67
C LYS A 14 -0.48 -1.65 -10.61
N LEU A 15 -0.23 -0.41 -11.01
CA LEU A 15 -0.62 0.77 -10.25
C LEU A 15 -1.93 1.29 -10.86
N LYS A 16 -2.95 1.46 -10.03
CA LYS A 16 -4.20 2.14 -10.41
C LYS A 16 -4.37 3.36 -9.51
N LEU A 17 -4.54 4.54 -10.11
CA LEU A 17 -4.95 5.77 -9.43
C LEU A 17 -6.35 6.12 -9.91
N LEU A 18 -7.30 6.23 -8.98
CA LEU A 18 -8.72 6.33 -9.30
C LEU A 18 -9.32 7.58 -8.66
N SER A 19 -10.17 8.25 -9.42
CA SER A 19 -11.05 9.32 -8.96
C SER A 19 -12.39 9.20 -9.70
N PRO A 20 -13.45 9.90 -9.27
CA PRO A 20 -14.71 9.91 -10.00
C PRO A 20 -14.62 10.40 -11.44
N GLN A 21 -13.59 11.20 -11.78
CA GLN A 21 -13.47 11.88 -13.07
C GLN A 21 -12.38 11.30 -13.98
N MET A 22 -11.41 10.58 -13.41
CA MET A 22 -10.26 10.06 -14.13
C MET A 22 -9.69 8.80 -13.48
N SER A 23 -9.16 7.90 -14.30
CA SER A 23 -8.31 6.78 -13.90
C SER A 23 -6.95 6.85 -14.61
N VAL A 24 -5.90 6.48 -13.88
CA VAL A 24 -4.57 6.24 -14.45
C VAL A 24 -4.13 4.84 -14.07
N GLU A 25 -3.79 4.03 -15.06
CA GLU A 25 -3.38 2.64 -14.87
C GLU A 25 -2.01 2.43 -15.48
N CYS A 26 -1.02 2.04 -14.68
CA CYS A 26 0.36 1.84 -15.12
C CYS A 26 0.86 0.45 -14.77
N GLN A 27 1.51 -0.21 -15.73
CA GLN A 27 2.10 -1.52 -15.53
C GLN A 27 3.29 -1.72 -16.46
N ARG A 28 4.17 -2.66 -16.13
CA ARG A 28 5.22 -3.09 -17.08
C ARG A 28 4.60 -3.68 -18.33
N GLU A 29 5.17 -3.35 -19.48
CA GLU A 29 4.77 -3.96 -20.75
C GLU A 29 5.08 -5.47 -20.77
N THR A 30 6.25 -5.87 -20.30
CA THR A 30 6.66 -7.26 -20.13
C THR A 30 6.66 -7.61 -18.64
N PRO A 31 5.77 -8.49 -18.17
CA PRO A 31 5.78 -8.96 -16.78
C PRO A 31 7.16 -9.52 -16.39
N ASN A 32 7.57 -9.29 -15.14
CA ASN A 32 8.83 -9.78 -14.55
C ASN A 32 10.15 -9.32 -15.19
N ASN A 33 10.13 -8.54 -16.26
CA ASN A 33 11.35 -7.92 -16.79
C ASN A 33 11.56 -6.55 -16.11
N HIS A 34 12.52 -6.48 -15.18
CA HIS A 34 12.85 -5.26 -14.43
C HIS A 34 13.19 -4.06 -15.34
N ASN A 35 13.72 -4.33 -16.54
CA ASN A 35 14.10 -3.32 -17.53
C ASN A 35 12.99 -3.02 -18.54
N SER A 36 11.85 -3.71 -18.47
CA SER A 36 10.72 -3.44 -19.35
C SER A 36 10.15 -2.04 -19.05
N PRO A 37 9.83 -1.25 -20.10
CA PRO A 37 9.18 0.02 -19.93
C PRO A 37 7.83 -0.15 -19.25
N ILE A 38 7.45 0.85 -18.46
CA ILE A 38 6.12 0.97 -17.89
C ILE A 38 5.26 1.68 -18.93
N LYS A 39 4.10 1.11 -19.22
CA LYS A 39 3.06 1.73 -20.03
C LYS A 39 1.91 2.14 -19.13
N CYS A 40 1.39 3.33 -19.40
CA CYS A 40 0.27 3.89 -18.68
C CYS A 40 -0.91 4.14 -19.62
N LYS A 41 -2.11 3.99 -19.07
CA LYS A 41 -3.37 4.34 -19.71
C LYS A 41 -4.07 5.41 -18.87
N ILE A 42 -4.60 6.43 -19.51
CA ILE A 42 -5.44 7.46 -18.88
C ILE A 42 -6.86 7.24 -19.39
N ASN A 43 -7.81 6.97 -18.49
CA ASN A 43 -9.19 6.65 -18.83
C ASN A 43 -9.30 5.52 -19.87
N GLY A 44 -8.45 4.49 -19.73
CA GLY A 44 -8.38 3.32 -20.61
C GLY A 44 -7.68 3.54 -21.96
N LYS A 45 -7.32 4.78 -22.32
CA LYS A 45 -6.59 5.10 -23.56
C LYS A 45 -5.09 5.10 -23.31
N GLU A 46 -4.31 4.53 -24.22
CA GLU A 46 -2.85 4.59 -24.13
C GLU A 46 -2.37 6.04 -24.15
N GLU A 47 -1.30 6.32 -23.41
CA GLU A 47 -0.64 7.63 -23.42
C GLU A 47 0.02 7.85 -24.80
N GLU A 48 -0.72 8.43 -25.74
CA GLU A 48 -0.26 8.78 -27.08
C GLU A 48 0.01 10.29 -27.17
N ASN A 49 1.22 10.71 -26.78
CA ASN A 49 1.88 12.00 -27.06
C ASN A 49 1.51 13.28 -26.26
N ASN A 50 2.60 13.98 -25.89
CA ASN A 50 2.86 15.40 -25.54
C ASN A 50 1.86 16.25 -24.73
N GLN A 51 0.55 16.10 -24.85
CA GLN A 51 -0.41 16.95 -24.13
C GLN A 51 -0.72 16.45 -22.71
N GLN A 52 -0.47 15.17 -22.43
CA GLN A 52 -0.62 14.56 -21.09
C GLN A 52 0.70 14.48 -20.31
N GLN A 53 1.80 15.00 -20.88
CA GLN A 53 3.15 14.98 -20.29
C GLN A 53 3.30 15.69 -18.95
N GLN A 54 2.33 16.53 -18.57
CA GLN A 54 2.35 17.13 -17.23
C GLN A 54 1.98 16.11 -16.15
N LEU A 55 1.04 15.20 -16.44
CA LEU A 55 0.54 14.21 -15.50
C LEU A 55 1.54 13.07 -15.31
N ILE A 56 2.10 12.49 -16.39
CA ILE A 56 3.02 11.36 -16.31
C ILE A 56 4.40 11.76 -16.83
N GLN A 57 5.41 11.61 -15.97
CA GLN A 57 6.80 11.97 -16.27
C GLN A 57 7.70 10.76 -16.04
N TYR A 58 8.47 10.36 -17.05
CA TYR A 58 9.45 9.28 -16.90
C TYR A 58 10.76 9.83 -16.36
N ASN A 59 11.31 9.17 -15.34
CA ASN A 59 12.55 9.57 -14.67
C ASN A 59 13.81 9.14 -15.42
N ASN A 60 13.68 8.28 -16.45
CA ASN A 60 14.79 7.77 -17.23
C ASN A 60 14.39 7.38 -18.67
N ASN A 61 15.38 7.19 -19.53
CA ASN A 61 15.20 6.85 -20.94
C ASN A 61 14.61 5.44 -21.16
N GLN A 62 14.82 4.54 -20.20
CA GLN A 62 14.27 3.18 -20.21
C GLN A 62 12.77 3.16 -19.91
N LYS A 63 12.20 4.28 -19.45
CA LYS A 63 10.79 4.43 -19.06
C LYS A 63 10.33 3.40 -18.02
N ASN A 64 11.23 2.92 -17.16
CA ASN A 64 10.92 1.92 -16.12
C ASN A 64 10.78 2.53 -14.71
N ASP A 65 10.78 3.85 -14.62
CA ASP A 65 10.56 4.65 -13.42
C ASP A 65 9.83 5.93 -13.84
N LEU A 66 8.72 6.25 -13.18
CA LEU A 66 7.88 7.39 -13.52
C LEU A 66 7.33 8.08 -12.26
N ILE A 67 6.94 9.35 -12.42
CA ILE A 67 6.14 10.11 -11.47
C ILE A 67 4.82 10.48 -12.13
N ILE A 68 3.72 10.28 -11.40
CA ILE A 68 2.39 10.79 -11.75
C ILE A 68 2.12 11.99 -10.85
N ASN A 69 2.01 13.19 -11.43
CA ASN A 69 1.67 14.43 -10.73
C ASN A 69 0.19 14.73 -10.93
N TRP A 70 -0.62 14.43 -9.91
CA TRP A 70 -2.05 14.56 -9.95
C TRP A 70 -2.51 15.58 -8.90
N ASP A 71 -2.57 16.85 -9.31
CA ASP A 71 -2.93 17.97 -8.44
C ASP A 71 -2.03 18.01 -7.18
N LYS A 72 -2.59 17.71 -6.01
CA LYS A 72 -1.94 17.70 -4.69
C LYS A 72 -1.38 16.34 -4.29
N LEU A 73 -1.33 15.38 -5.22
CA LEU A 73 -0.80 14.04 -5.07
C LEU A 73 0.34 13.82 -6.08
N ALA A 74 1.48 13.33 -5.61
CA ALA A 74 2.57 12.86 -6.45
C ALA A 74 2.86 11.39 -6.14
N VAL A 75 2.85 10.55 -7.18
CA VAL A 75 3.08 9.10 -7.07
C VAL A 75 4.24 8.70 -7.94
N ARG A 76 5.35 8.27 -7.32
CA ARG A 76 6.44 7.63 -8.06
C ARG A 76 6.21 6.13 -8.11
N PHE A 77 6.45 5.53 -9.28
CA PHE A 77 6.30 4.10 -9.49
C PHE A 77 7.41 3.57 -10.39
N ASN A 78 8.05 2.49 -9.95
CA ASN A 78 9.09 1.81 -10.73
C ASN A 78 8.70 0.38 -11.14
N GLY A 79 7.39 0.08 -11.15
CA GLY A 79 6.88 -1.26 -11.46
C GLY A 79 6.90 -2.24 -10.28
N TYR A 80 7.50 -1.88 -9.14
CA TYR A 80 7.55 -2.74 -7.95
C TYR A 80 7.18 -1.99 -6.66
N LYS A 81 7.71 -0.78 -6.51
CA LYS A 81 7.51 0.08 -5.35
C LYS A 81 6.75 1.32 -5.77
N VAL A 82 5.91 1.78 -4.86
CA VAL A 82 5.18 3.03 -4.97
C VAL A 82 5.70 3.95 -3.87
N TRP A 83 5.95 5.21 -4.22
CA TRP A 83 6.19 6.27 -3.25
C TRP A 83 5.11 7.32 -3.43
N ILE A 84 4.48 7.70 -2.33
CA ILE A 84 3.37 8.64 -2.32
C ILE A 84 3.79 9.88 -1.56
N LYS A 85 3.56 11.04 -2.16
CA LYS A 85 3.63 12.33 -1.50
C LYS A 85 2.28 13.02 -1.69
N ILE A 86 1.71 13.49 -0.59
CA ILE A 86 0.42 14.15 -0.56
C ILE A 86 0.56 15.54 0.09
N SER A 87 -0.25 16.51 -0.35
CA SER A 87 -0.32 17.83 0.28
C SER A 87 -0.83 17.70 1.72
N SER A 88 -0.37 18.60 2.61
CA SER A 88 -0.90 18.78 3.96
C SER A 88 -2.39 19.09 4.00
N ASP A 89 -2.98 19.52 2.88
CA ASP A 89 -4.43 19.74 2.77
C ASP A 89 -5.26 18.46 2.99
N TYR A 90 -4.63 17.28 2.86
CA TYR A 90 -5.26 15.99 3.14
C TYR A 90 -5.03 15.49 4.58
N ARG A 91 -4.46 16.32 5.45
CA ARG A 91 -4.33 16.04 6.88
C ARG A 91 -5.69 15.62 7.46
N ASN A 92 -5.71 14.56 8.27
CA ASN A 92 -6.91 13.97 8.87
C ASN A 92 -7.97 13.47 7.87
N THR A 93 -7.66 13.34 6.58
CA THR A 93 -8.61 12.84 5.56
C THR A 93 -8.20 11.50 4.97
N GLN A 94 -7.00 11.01 5.31
CA GLN A 94 -6.46 9.79 4.74
C GLN A 94 -7.06 8.55 5.43
N CYS A 95 -7.38 7.55 4.64
CA CYS A 95 -7.67 6.19 5.10
C CYS A 95 -6.97 5.21 4.16
N GLY A 96 -6.45 4.12 4.71
CA GLY A 96 -5.68 3.14 3.95
C GLY A 96 -4.44 2.64 4.69
N LEU A 97 -3.69 1.79 4.00
CA LEU A 97 -2.47 1.16 4.53
C LEU A 97 -1.32 2.15 4.81
N CYS A 98 -1.44 3.40 4.38
CA CYS A 98 -0.46 4.45 4.67
C CYS A 98 -0.85 5.34 5.87
N GLY A 99 -1.86 4.96 6.66
CA GLY A 99 -2.29 5.66 7.87
C GLY A 99 -3.26 6.82 7.64
N HIS A 100 -3.43 7.68 8.65
CA HIS A 100 -4.46 8.74 8.73
C HIS A 100 -3.97 10.16 8.50
N TYR A 101 -2.66 10.35 8.50
CA TYR A 101 -2.00 11.65 8.31
C TYR A 101 -2.48 12.74 9.28
N ASP A 102 -2.50 12.42 10.57
CA ASP A 102 -3.03 13.25 11.66
C ASP A 102 -1.96 13.89 12.57
N ASP A 103 -0.67 13.75 12.22
CA ASP A 103 0.48 14.18 13.02
C ASP A 103 0.50 13.57 14.45
N ALA A 104 -0.24 12.49 14.70
CA ALA A 104 -0.17 11.78 15.96
C ALA A 104 1.28 11.30 16.17
N SER A 105 1.88 11.71 17.30
CA SER A 105 3.22 11.27 17.68
C SER A 105 3.22 9.92 18.41
N ASN A 106 2.03 9.44 18.77
CA ASN A 106 1.79 8.17 19.42
C ASN A 106 1.11 7.22 18.43
N ASP A 107 1.39 5.92 18.57
CA ASP A 107 0.83 4.87 17.69
C ASP A 107 -0.69 4.65 17.93
N GLU A 108 -1.35 5.52 18.69
CA GLU A 108 -2.77 5.46 18.99
C GLU A 108 -3.55 5.69 17.69
N ASN A 109 -4.14 4.61 17.18
CA ASN A 109 -4.95 4.54 15.95
C ASN A 109 -4.20 4.34 14.62
N GLU A 110 -2.92 3.98 14.63
CA GLU A 110 -2.19 3.62 13.39
C GLU A 110 -2.78 2.38 12.67
N LEU A 111 -3.51 1.54 13.41
CA LEU A 111 -4.19 0.35 12.92
C LEU A 111 -5.70 0.54 12.74
N LEU A 112 -6.18 1.75 12.43
CA LEU A 112 -7.60 1.97 12.14
C LEU A 112 -8.01 1.29 10.83
N MET A 113 -8.98 0.40 10.91
CA MET A 113 -9.51 -0.36 9.79
C MET A 113 -10.41 0.49 8.88
N ALA A 114 -10.72 -0.03 7.69
CA ALA A 114 -11.61 0.63 6.73
C ALA A 114 -13.05 0.89 7.26
N ASN A 115 -13.46 0.23 8.34
CA ASN A 115 -14.74 0.44 9.03
C ASN A 115 -14.64 1.43 10.21
N ASN A 116 -13.50 2.10 10.39
CA ASN A 116 -13.18 3.02 11.49
C ASN A 116 -13.06 2.37 12.88
N GLU A 117 -12.85 1.06 12.96
CA GLU A 117 -12.52 0.37 14.22
C GLU A 117 -11.00 0.13 14.33
N ILE A 118 -10.46 0.11 15.54
CA ILE A 118 -9.03 -0.21 15.76
C ILE A 118 -8.84 -1.72 15.59
N ALA A 119 -7.92 -2.12 14.72
CA ALA A 119 -7.62 -3.53 14.53
C ALA A 119 -6.88 -4.11 15.76
N PRO A 120 -7.22 -5.34 16.20
CA PRO A 120 -6.48 -6.01 17.26
C PRO A 120 -5.14 -6.61 16.77
N SER A 121 -4.83 -6.52 15.47
CA SER A 121 -3.56 -6.97 14.90
C SER A 121 -3.30 -6.33 13.53
N LEU A 122 -2.03 -6.24 13.14
CA LEU A 122 -1.61 -5.78 11.81
C LEU A 122 -2.24 -6.59 10.66
N THR A 123 -2.43 -7.90 10.86
CA THR A 123 -3.07 -8.77 9.87
C THR A 123 -4.54 -8.38 9.65
N GLN A 124 -5.30 -8.10 10.72
CA GLN A 124 -6.68 -7.64 10.57
C GLN A 124 -6.75 -6.25 9.95
N PHE A 125 -5.84 -5.35 10.33
CA PHE A 125 -5.70 -4.04 9.69
C PHE A 125 -5.49 -4.15 8.17
N HIS A 126 -4.51 -4.94 7.72
CA HIS A 126 -4.23 -5.11 6.29
C HIS A 126 -5.41 -5.74 5.54
N ARG A 127 -6.06 -6.73 6.14
CA ARG A 127 -7.26 -7.38 5.57
C ARG A 127 -8.41 -6.38 5.37
N SER A 128 -8.62 -5.47 6.32
CA SER A 128 -9.72 -4.50 6.25
C SER A 128 -9.69 -3.60 5.01
N TYR A 129 -8.49 -3.32 4.47
CA TYR A 129 -8.29 -2.50 3.28
C TYR A 129 -8.16 -3.30 1.97
N SER A 130 -8.33 -4.62 2.04
CA SER A 130 -8.31 -5.45 0.84
C SER A 130 -9.64 -5.36 0.09
N LEU A 131 -9.58 -5.30 -1.24
CA LEU A 131 -10.76 -5.15 -2.09
C LEU A 131 -11.54 -6.46 -2.18
N SER A 132 -12.35 -6.76 -1.16
CA SER A 132 -13.15 -7.99 -1.08
C SER A 132 -14.18 -8.16 -2.22
N ASN A 133 -14.57 -7.07 -2.89
CA ASN A 133 -15.64 -7.04 -3.91
C ASN A 133 -15.22 -6.38 -5.24
N SER A 134 -13.98 -6.59 -5.72
CA SER A 134 -13.64 -6.09 -7.06
C SER A 134 -14.44 -6.85 -8.13
N TYR A 135 -15.30 -6.14 -8.87
CA TYR A 135 -15.97 -6.64 -10.09
C TYR A 135 -14.98 -6.77 -11.28
N ASP A 136 -13.69 -6.55 -11.03
CA ASP A 136 -12.61 -6.66 -11.99
C ASP A 136 -12.14 -8.13 -12.01
N ASN A 137 -12.49 -8.87 -13.07
CA ASN A 137 -12.11 -10.27 -13.23
C ASN A 137 -10.57 -10.50 -13.29
N ASP A 138 -9.80 -9.41 -13.45
CA ASP A 138 -8.34 -9.37 -13.47
C ASP A 138 -7.71 -9.25 -12.07
N ASP A 139 -8.48 -8.88 -11.03
CA ASP A 139 -7.99 -8.61 -9.67
C ASP A 139 -8.25 -9.80 -8.71
N LYS A 140 -8.04 -11.03 -9.20
CA LYS A 140 -8.15 -12.24 -8.38
C LYS A 140 -7.30 -12.16 -7.10
N LEU A 141 -6.13 -11.52 -7.16
CA LEU A 141 -5.17 -11.36 -6.05
C LEU A 141 -5.60 -10.41 -4.93
N CYS A 142 -6.75 -9.74 -5.08
CA CYS A 142 -7.33 -8.90 -4.03
C CYS A 142 -8.53 -9.58 -3.33
N ASN A 143 -8.84 -10.83 -3.66
CA ASN A 143 -9.91 -11.56 -2.97
C ASN A 143 -9.41 -12.05 -1.59
N ALA A 144 -10.34 -12.10 -0.61
CA ALA A 144 -10.02 -12.45 0.77
C ALA A 144 -9.36 -13.85 0.91
N GLN A 145 -9.69 -14.79 0.03
CA GLN A 145 -9.18 -16.18 0.09
C GLN A 145 -7.68 -16.27 -0.24
N GLU A 146 -7.18 -15.54 -1.24
CA GLU A 146 -5.76 -15.52 -1.57
C GLU A 146 -4.93 -14.80 -0.48
N LEU A 147 -5.52 -13.79 0.16
CA LEU A 147 -4.91 -13.10 1.29
C LEU A 147 -4.85 -13.98 2.53
N ASP A 148 -5.90 -14.74 2.81
CA ASP A 148 -5.95 -15.70 3.91
C ASP A 148 -4.89 -16.78 3.74
N LYS A 149 -4.80 -17.36 2.54
CA LYS A 149 -3.76 -18.34 2.21
C LYS A 149 -2.35 -17.77 2.39
N PHE A 150 -2.11 -16.53 1.96
CA PHE A 150 -0.81 -15.86 2.16
C PHE A 150 -0.46 -15.76 3.65
N TYR A 151 -1.39 -15.36 4.50
CA TYR A 151 -1.15 -15.22 5.94
C TYR A 151 -1.00 -16.56 6.65
N GLU A 152 -1.75 -17.58 6.26
CA GLU A 152 -1.60 -18.94 6.77
C GLU A 152 -0.22 -19.52 6.43
N GLU A 153 0.20 -19.39 5.17
CA GLU A 153 1.52 -19.87 4.69
C GLU A 153 2.69 -19.12 5.33
N ASN A 154 2.49 -17.87 5.74
CA ASN A 154 3.51 -17.02 6.35
C ASN A 154 3.29 -16.80 7.85
N SER A 155 2.42 -17.58 8.48
CA SER A 155 2.06 -17.49 9.91
C SER A 155 3.29 -17.50 10.82
N ASN A 156 4.25 -18.39 10.57
CA ASN A 156 5.51 -18.45 11.32
C ASN A 156 6.41 -17.20 11.17
N LYS A 157 6.25 -16.40 10.11
CA LYS A 157 7.04 -15.17 9.87
C LYS A 157 6.36 -13.94 10.47
N PHE A 158 5.03 -13.89 10.41
CA PHE A 158 4.24 -12.79 10.96
C PHE A 158 3.89 -12.98 12.44
N GLY A 159 3.86 -14.22 12.95
CA GLY A 159 3.68 -14.52 14.38
C GLY A 159 4.76 -13.85 15.24
N TYR A 160 6.03 -13.90 14.81
CA TYR A 160 7.12 -13.18 15.48
C TYR A 160 6.96 -11.65 15.45
N LEU A 161 6.33 -11.09 14.42
CA LEU A 161 6.09 -9.64 14.33
C LEU A 161 4.98 -9.22 15.29
N ASN A 162 3.90 -10.00 15.37
CA ASN A 162 2.82 -9.76 16.33
C ASN A 162 3.32 -9.92 17.77
N GLU A 163 4.11 -10.95 18.07
CA GLU A 163 4.73 -11.12 19.40
C GLU A 163 5.68 -9.95 19.74
N MET A 164 6.44 -9.43 18.77
CA MET A 164 7.28 -8.24 18.98
C MET A 164 6.45 -6.96 19.22
N GLU A 165 5.31 -6.79 18.53
CA GLU A 165 4.41 -5.66 18.73
C GLU A 165 3.70 -5.73 20.09
N GLU A 166 3.19 -6.91 20.47
CA GLU A 166 2.56 -7.16 21.78
C GLU A 166 3.55 -6.88 22.92
N ASN A 167 4.78 -7.38 22.84
CA ASN A 167 5.82 -7.12 23.84
C ASN A 167 6.14 -5.62 23.95
N LYS A 168 6.19 -4.88 22.84
CA LYS A 168 6.42 -3.43 22.86
C LYS A 168 5.26 -2.64 23.44
N GLU A 169 4.02 -3.07 23.20
CA GLU A 169 2.85 -2.48 23.84
C GLU A 169 2.85 -2.74 25.35
N GLU A 170 3.20 -3.94 25.78
CA GLU A 170 3.30 -4.29 27.20
C GLU A 170 4.38 -3.45 27.90
N GLU A 171 5.57 -3.32 27.31
CA GLU A 171 6.65 -2.45 27.80
C GLU A 171 6.21 -0.98 27.92
N ARG A 172 5.46 -0.46 26.94
CA ARG A 172 4.93 0.92 26.97
C ARG A 172 3.90 1.11 28.09
N ARG A 173 2.98 0.17 28.27
CA ARG A 173 1.99 0.20 29.35
C ARG A 173 2.66 0.16 30.72
N GLU A 174 3.68 -0.69 30.90
CA GLU A 174 4.47 -0.72 32.13
C GLU A 174 5.21 0.59 32.40
N GLU A 175 5.78 1.23 31.38
CA GLU A 175 6.49 2.49 31.52
C GLU A 175 5.54 3.63 31.92
N GLU A 176 4.34 3.68 31.34
CA GLU A 176 3.30 4.63 31.74
C GLU A 176 2.83 4.43 33.18
N GLU A 177 2.65 3.19 33.62
CA GLU A 177 2.32 2.89 35.01
C GLU A 177 3.43 3.31 35.98
N ARG A 178 4.70 3.10 35.61
CA ARG A 178 5.85 3.55 36.40
C ARG A 178 5.90 5.07 36.50
N LYS A 179 5.66 5.80 35.41
CA LYS A 179 5.60 7.28 35.40
C LYS A 179 4.48 7.81 36.29
N LYS A 180 3.30 7.18 36.29
CA LYS A 180 2.18 7.54 37.18
C LYS A 180 2.49 7.34 38.66
N LYS A 181 3.32 6.34 39.02
CA LYS A 181 3.74 6.08 40.41
C LYS A 181 4.82 7.03 40.92
N ILE A 182 5.55 7.73 40.05
CA ILE A 182 6.62 8.67 40.44
C ILE A 182 6.06 10.09 40.74
N ILE A 183 4.83 10.38 40.31
CA ILE A 183 4.20 11.71 40.43
C ILE A 183 3.31 11.82 41.70
N ASN A 184 3.14 10.73 42.47
CA ASN A 184 2.46 10.70 43.78
C ASN A 184 3.47 10.47 44.91
#